data_AF-A0A292QKW0-F1
#
_entry.id   AF-A0A292QKW0-F1
#
_cell.length_a   1.000
_cell.length_b   1.000
_cell.length_c   1.000
_cell.angle_alpha   90.00
_cell.angle_beta   90.00
_cell.angle_gamma   90.00
#
_symmetry.space_group_name_H-M   'P 1'
#
loop_
_entity.id
_entity.type
_entity.pdbx_description
1 polymer ?
#
loop_
_entity_poly.entity_id
_entity_poly.type
_entity_poly.pdbx_seq_one_letter_code
_entity_poly.pdbx_strand_id
1 'polypeptide(L)'
;MNKKYIIAAIICFIIIGFLGWLIVLSDEAQEKKEREMLPTKIGQKVWTYNMNKYQWREYQKTDDEQSKNEIILQVQAPEGNGGYTSYNLITGNAQVPKEDVWVGEGSQEFLKGKKLYSYYPRTFEYYEIIFNGVKFVPRKLSKDEIKTILKGYDFIYVSDLKKSTVSIPYSKRHNKFAVINDIGDNFYKYYIVPNDSKKMEIGNFSDQFILKDNNINIKLQRLEGCSKAYPCFDINVK
;
A
#
# COMPACT_ATOMS: atom_id res chain seq x y z
N MET A 1 -50.15 -3.99 26.01
CA MET A 1 -49.10 -3.90 24.96
C MET A 1 -48.90 -5.29 24.37
N ASN A 2 -49.06 -5.47 23.06
CA ASN A 2 -49.09 -6.81 22.43
C ASN A 2 -47.70 -7.47 22.52
N LYS A 3 -47.61 -8.72 23.02
CA LYS A 3 -46.33 -9.46 23.21
C LYS A 3 -45.44 -9.47 21.94
N LYS A 4 -46.06 -9.42 20.76
CA LYS A 4 -45.36 -9.34 19.46
C LYS A 4 -44.52 -8.07 19.29
N TYR A 5 -44.96 -6.93 19.84
CA TYR A 5 -44.20 -5.66 19.78
C TYR A 5 -42.96 -5.68 20.69
N ILE A 6 -43.06 -6.34 21.84
CA ILE A 6 -41.93 -6.48 22.78
C ILE A 6 -40.83 -7.35 22.14
N ILE A 7 -41.22 -8.45 21.49
CA ILE A 7 -40.28 -9.34 20.78
C ILE A 7 -39.62 -8.62 19.60
N ALA A 8 -40.39 -7.87 18.81
CA ALA A 8 -39.85 -7.09 17.70
C ALA A 8 -38.84 -6.02 18.17
N ALA A 9 -39.13 -5.34 19.28
CA ALA A 9 -38.22 -4.36 19.87
C ALA A 9 -36.90 -4.99 20.30
N ILE A 10 -36.94 -6.17 20.95
CA ILE A 10 -35.73 -6.90 21.37
C ILE A 10 -34.87 -7.29 20.16
N ILE A 11 -35.47 -7.78 19.09
CA ILE A 11 -34.74 -8.14 17.85
C ILE A 11 -34.06 -6.92 17.23
N CYS A 12 -34.75 -5.77 17.18
CA CYS A 12 -34.14 -4.52 16.69
C CYS A 12 -32.93 -4.10 17.53
N PHE A 13 -32.99 -4.20 18.87
CA PHE A 13 -31.84 -3.87 19.72
C PHE A 13 -30.64 -4.79 19.48
N ILE A 14 -30.87 -6.09 19.25
CA ILE A 14 -29.81 -7.05 18.92
C ILE A 14 -29.13 -6.69 17.59
N ILE A 15 -29.92 -6.35 16.56
CA ILE A 15 -29.39 -5.96 15.25
C ILE A 15 -28.56 -4.67 15.33
N ILE A 16 -29.03 -3.67 16.10
CA ILE A 16 -28.30 -2.42 16.29
C ILE A 16 -26.99 -2.65 17.04
N GLY A 17 -27.00 -3.48 18.11
CA GLY A 17 -25.79 -3.84 18.83
C GLY A 17 -24.78 -4.59 17.96
N PHE A 18 -25.25 -5.51 17.12
CA PHE A 18 -24.42 -6.24 16.18
C PHE A 18 -23.80 -5.34 15.10
N LEU A 19 -24.58 -4.40 14.53
CA LEU A 19 -24.09 -3.42 13.58
C LEU A 19 -23.08 -2.46 14.22
N GLY A 20 -23.33 -2.00 15.45
CA GLY A 20 -22.38 -1.19 16.20
C GLY A 20 -21.05 -1.90 16.45
N TRP A 21 -21.11 -3.19 16.81
CA TRP A 21 -19.90 -3.99 17.01
C TRP A 21 -19.11 -4.20 15.70
N LEU A 22 -19.78 -4.40 14.57
CA LEU A 22 -19.13 -4.47 13.26
C LEU A 22 -18.41 -3.17 12.87
N ILE A 23 -18.95 -2.01 13.24
CA ILE A 23 -18.33 -0.71 12.98
C ILE A 23 -17.06 -0.55 13.84
N VAL A 24 -17.13 -0.87 15.14
CA VAL A 24 -15.95 -0.79 16.03
C VAL A 24 -14.83 -1.73 15.59
N LEU A 25 -15.16 -2.96 15.18
CA LEU A 25 -14.18 -3.90 14.60
C LEU A 25 -13.55 -3.36 13.31
N SER A 26 -14.30 -2.60 12.51
CA SER A 26 -13.78 -1.97 11.30
C SER A 26 -12.88 -0.77 11.60
N ASP A 27 -13.21 0.01 12.63
CA ASP A 27 -12.40 1.14 13.09
C ASP A 27 -11.07 0.66 13.69
N GLU A 28 -11.07 -0.38 14.54
CA GLU A 28 -9.84 -1.00 15.05
C GLU A 28 -8.97 -1.59 13.93
N ALA A 29 -9.58 -2.20 12.92
CA ALA A 29 -8.86 -2.70 11.75
C ALA A 29 -8.27 -1.55 10.91
N GLN A 30 -8.92 -0.39 10.89
CA GLN A 30 -8.45 0.81 10.19
C GLN A 30 -7.33 1.51 10.99
N GLU A 31 -7.46 1.63 12.31
CA GLU A 31 -6.45 2.19 13.21
C GLU A 31 -5.16 1.36 13.21
N LYS A 32 -5.27 0.03 13.15
CA LYS A 32 -4.11 -0.86 12.97
C LYS A 32 -3.40 -0.58 11.64
N LYS A 33 -4.17 -0.35 10.58
CA LYS A 33 -3.69 0.01 9.23
C LYS A 33 -3.04 1.40 9.18
N GLU A 34 -3.47 2.32 10.02
CA GLU A 34 -2.87 3.65 10.16
C GLU A 34 -1.54 3.60 10.94
N ARG A 35 -1.40 2.70 11.92
CA ARG A 35 -0.11 2.45 12.59
C ARG A 35 0.95 1.82 11.69
N GLU A 36 0.55 1.14 10.61
CA GLU A 36 1.44 0.60 9.57
C GLU A 36 2.11 1.69 8.70
N MET A 37 1.67 2.96 8.78
CA MET A 37 2.20 4.09 7.98
C MET A 37 3.21 4.98 8.71
N LEU A 38 3.66 4.61 9.90
CA LEU A 38 4.77 5.31 10.55
C LEU A 38 6.10 4.99 9.86
N PRO A 39 7.00 5.97 9.67
CA PRO A 39 8.31 5.71 9.10
C PRO A 39 9.02 4.67 9.95
N THR A 40 9.31 3.54 9.32
CA THR A 40 9.92 2.39 9.96
C THR A 40 11.34 2.77 10.39
N LYS A 41 11.66 2.59 11.67
CA LYS A 41 12.93 3.07 12.21
C LYS A 41 14.04 2.06 11.91
N ILE A 42 15.25 2.56 11.64
CA ILE A 42 16.44 1.72 11.52
C ILE A 42 16.58 0.83 12.76
N GLY A 43 16.89 -0.45 12.55
CA GLY A 43 17.00 -1.48 13.58
C GLY A 43 15.68 -2.12 13.99
N GLN A 44 14.54 -1.66 13.48
CA GLN A 44 13.23 -2.24 13.80
C GLN A 44 13.03 -3.57 13.07
N LYS A 45 12.63 -4.60 13.80
CA LYS A 45 12.15 -5.88 13.24
C LYS A 45 10.69 -5.72 12.87
N VAL A 46 10.35 -6.05 11.63
CA VAL A 46 9.05 -5.67 11.05
C VAL A 46 8.27 -6.87 10.52
N TRP A 47 8.94 -7.76 9.81
CA TRP A 47 8.30 -8.84 9.08
C TRP A 47 8.96 -10.17 9.41
N THR A 48 8.16 -11.20 9.62
CA THR A 48 8.63 -12.56 9.84
C THR A 48 8.06 -13.46 8.74
N TYR A 49 8.95 -14.15 8.03
CA TYR A 49 8.62 -15.11 6.99
C TYR A 49 8.80 -16.54 7.51
N ASN A 50 7.75 -17.35 7.41
CA ASN A 50 7.83 -18.77 7.68
C ASN A 50 8.13 -19.54 6.39
N MET A 51 9.32 -20.14 6.32
CA MET A 51 9.81 -20.83 5.12
C MET A 51 9.00 -22.10 4.78
N ASN A 52 8.52 -22.82 5.79
CA ASN A 52 7.78 -24.08 5.57
C ASN A 52 6.34 -23.82 5.10
N LYS A 53 5.73 -22.74 5.59
CA LYS A 53 4.34 -22.37 5.25
C LYS A 53 4.24 -21.42 4.07
N TYR A 54 5.36 -20.84 3.62
CA TYR A 54 5.43 -19.79 2.60
C TYR A 54 4.54 -18.59 2.95
N GLN A 55 4.62 -18.14 4.20
CA GLN A 55 3.69 -17.15 4.76
C GLN A 55 4.44 -16.04 5.50
N TRP A 56 4.00 -14.82 5.24
CA TRP A 56 4.43 -13.62 5.95
C TRP A 56 3.49 -13.28 7.09
N ARG A 57 4.05 -12.63 8.13
CA ARG A 57 3.32 -11.99 9.22
C ARG A 57 4.13 -10.83 9.81
N GLU A 58 3.47 -10.01 10.61
CA GLU A 58 4.15 -9.03 11.47
C GLU A 58 5.10 -9.75 12.43
N TYR A 59 6.25 -9.12 12.67
CA TYR A 59 7.17 -9.53 13.71
C TYR A 59 6.50 -9.48 15.09
N GLN A 60 6.72 -10.52 15.89
CA GLN A 60 6.31 -10.56 17.29
C GLN A 60 7.54 -10.69 18.18
N LYS A 61 7.50 -10.10 19.38
CA LYS A 61 8.62 -10.21 20.35
C LYS A 61 8.94 -11.64 20.77
N THR A 62 8.01 -12.56 20.55
CA THR A 62 8.16 -14.00 20.81
C THR A 62 8.80 -14.76 19.64
N ASP A 63 9.11 -14.09 18.53
CA ASP A 63 9.75 -14.73 17.38
C ASP A 63 11.18 -15.13 17.72
N ASP A 64 11.54 -16.35 17.35
CA ASP A 64 12.86 -16.90 17.64
C ASP A 64 13.85 -16.50 16.54
N GLU A 65 14.80 -15.64 16.92
CA GLU A 65 15.88 -15.17 16.04
C GLU A 65 16.84 -16.29 15.62
N GLN A 66 16.87 -17.40 16.37
CA GLN A 66 17.64 -18.61 16.06
C GLN A 66 16.80 -19.67 15.34
N SER A 67 15.58 -19.34 14.92
CA SER A 67 14.70 -20.27 14.21
C SER A 67 15.36 -20.74 12.91
N LYS A 68 15.32 -22.05 12.68
CA LYS A 68 15.73 -22.67 11.40
C LYS A 68 14.65 -22.58 10.32
N ASN A 69 13.44 -22.16 10.68
CA ASN A 69 12.27 -22.18 9.80
C ASN A 69 11.71 -20.77 9.53
N GLU A 70 12.20 -19.76 10.23
CA GLU A 70 11.75 -18.38 10.10
C GLU A 70 12.90 -17.44 9.73
N ILE A 71 12.57 -16.41 8.96
CA ILE A 71 13.46 -15.31 8.61
C ILE A 71 12.79 -14.02 9.05
N ILE A 72 13.48 -13.22 9.86
CA ILE A 72 13.00 -11.93 10.33
C ILE A 72 13.72 -10.83 9.55
N LEU A 73 12.95 -9.89 9.01
CA LEU A 73 13.46 -8.69 8.34
C LEU A 73 13.60 -7.55 9.35
N GLN A 74 14.82 -7.04 9.47
CA GLN A 74 15.14 -5.88 10.29
C GLN A 74 15.54 -4.71 9.38
N VAL A 75 14.87 -3.57 9.52
CA VAL A 75 15.17 -2.34 8.76
C VAL A 75 16.60 -1.90 9.01
N GLN A 76 17.32 -1.51 7.97
CA GLN A 76 18.66 -0.95 8.09
C GLN A 76 18.79 0.41 7.37
N ALA A 77 19.93 1.06 7.59
CA ALA A 77 20.25 2.30 6.90
C ALA A 77 20.46 2.03 5.39
N PRO A 78 20.09 2.97 4.51
CA PRO A 78 20.45 2.90 3.09
C PRO A 78 21.94 3.23 2.91
N GLU A 79 22.82 2.32 3.32
CA GLU A 79 24.27 2.50 3.15
C GLU A 79 24.71 1.99 1.77
N GLY A 80 25.26 2.89 0.96
CA GLY A 80 25.87 2.54 -0.34
C GLY A 80 24.91 1.98 -1.40
N ASN A 81 23.61 1.95 -1.14
CA ASN A 81 22.64 1.22 -1.95
C ASN A 81 21.81 2.08 -2.91
N GLY A 82 22.16 3.35 -3.13
CA GLY A 82 21.44 4.23 -4.07
C GLY A 82 20.05 4.70 -3.61
N GLY A 83 19.71 4.53 -2.33
CA GLY A 83 18.42 4.95 -1.75
C GLY A 83 17.36 3.85 -1.75
N TYR A 84 17.78 2.58 -1.85
CA TYR A 84 16.89 1.43 -1.72
C TYR A 84 16.47 1.23 -0.26
N THR A 85 15.25 0.75 -0.05
CA THR A 85 14.86 0.23 1.26
C THR A 85 15.58 -1.09 1.47
N SER A 86 16.28 -1.24 2.59
CA SER A 86 17.14 -2.38 2.85
C SER A 86 16.83 -3.06 4.19
N TYR A 87 17.02 -4.37 4.23
CA TYR A 87 16.77 -5.21 5.41
C TYR A 87 17.91 -6.17 5.68
N ASN A 88 18.24 -6.32 6.96
CA ASN A 88 19.07 -7.42 7.45
C ASN A 88 18.20 -8.65 7.72
N LEU A 89 18.71 -9.83 7.39
CA LEU A 89 18.03 -11.10 7.62
C LEU A 89 18.52 -11.69 8.94
N ILE A 90 17.58 -11.93 9.85
CA ILE A 90 17.84 -12.61 11.11
C ILE A 90 17.20 -14.00 11.04
N THR A 91 18.03 -15.03 11.10
CA THR A 91 17.62 -16.44 11.09
C THR A 91 18.73 -17.32 11.66
N GLY A 92 18.35 -18.42 12.31
CA GLY A 92 19.27 -19.49 12.71
C GLY A 92 19.47 -20.55 11.62
N ASN A 93 18.85 -20.39 10.45
CA ASN A 93 19.08 -21.27 9.33
C ASN A 93 20.39 -20.91 8.61
N ALA A 94 21.40 -21.78 8.75
CA ALA A 94 22.72 -21.60 8.13
C ALA A 94 22.71 -21.72 6.59
N GLN A 95 21.64 -22.25 5.99
CA GLN A 95 21.52 -22.38 4.53
C GLN A 95 20.98 -21.12 3.86
N VAL A 96 20.39 -20.19 4.62
CA VAL A 96 19.92 -18.90 4.09
C VAL A 96 21.11 -17.94 4.04
N PRO A 97 21.51 -17.45 2.86
CA PRO A 97 22.50 -16.39 2.75
C PRO A 97 22.05 -15.17 3.55
N LYS A 98 22.91 -14.67 4.44
CA LYS A 98 22.64 -13.47 5.26
C LYS A 98 22.98 -12.18 4.51
N GLU A 99 22.81 -12.20 3.19
CA GLU A 99 22.92 -11.03 2.35
C GLU A 99 21.69 -10.16 2.53
N ASP A 100 21.89 -8.85 2.53
CA ASP A 100 20.83 -7.89 2.72
C ASP A 100 19.72 -8.02 1.65
N VAL A 101 18.46 -7.85 2.07
CA VAL A 101 17.36 -7.68 1.12
C VAL A 101 17.29 -6.23 0.72
N TRP A 102 17.43 -5.94 -0.57
CA TRP A 102 17.19 -4.61 -1.12
C TRP A 102 15.88 -4.60 -1.90
N VAL A 103 14.98 -3.70 -1.54
CA VAL A 103 13.64 -3.59 -2.10
C VAL A 103 13.43 -2.15 -2.52
N GLY A 104 13.40 -1.85 -3.82
CA GLY A 104 13.01 -0.57 -4.45
C GLY A 104 13.56 0.74 -3.86
N GLU A 105 13.68 1.79 -4.68
CA GLU A 105 14.10 3.11 -4.17
C GLU A 105 13.02 3.75 -3.28
N GLY A 106 13.28 3.86 -1.97
CA GLY A 106 12.34 4.38 -0.97
C GLY A 106 11.02 3.62 -0.91
N SER A 107 11.05 2.32 -1.18
CA SER A 107 9.88 1.47 -1.21
C SER A 107 9.17 1.39 0.14
N GLN A 108 7.89 1.03 0.09
CA GLN A 108 7.01 0.95 1.26
C GLN A 108 6.34 -0.43 1.31
N GLU A 109 6.75 -1.24 2.27
CA GLU A 109 6.27 -2.61 2.47
C GLU A 109 4.99 -2.65 3.29
N PHE A 110 4.07 -3.53 2.91
CA PHE A 110 2.80 -3.74 3.62
C PHE A 110 2.31 -5.18 3.49
N LEU A 111 1.62 -5.67 4.52
CA LEU A 111 1.01 -6.99 4.50
C LEU A 111 -0.41 -6.93 3.94
N LYS A 112 -0.76 -7.93 3.13
CA LYS A 112 -2.17 -8.23 2.85
C LYS A 112 -2.40 -9.73 2.93
N GLY A 113 -3.11 -10.14 3.98
CA GLY A 113 -3.23 -11.55 4.35
C GLY A 113 -1.88 -12.09 4.80
N LYS A 114 -1.39 -13.14 4.13
CA LYS A 114 -0.10 -13.80 4.46
C LYS A 114 1.00 -13.54 3.45
N LYS A 115 0.84 -12.47 2.66
CA LYS A 115 1.78 -12.04 1.62
C LYS A 115 2.30 -10.65 1.95
N LEU A 116 3.58 -10.44 1.71
CA LEU A 116 4.24 -9.14 1.81
C LEU A 116 4.30 -8.49 0.43
N TYR A 117 3.81 -7.27 0.35
CA TYR A 117 3.82 -6.45 -0.84
C TYR A 117 4.70 -5.23 -0.61
N SER A 118 5.15 -4.61 -1.71
CA SER A 118 5.93 -3.39 -1.69
C SER A 118 5.44 -2.43 -2.75
N TYR A 119 5.26 -1.17 -2.37
CA TYR A 119 4.95 -0.06 -3.24
C TYR A 119 6.22 0.74 -3.56
N TYR A 120 6.49 0.97 -4.84
CA TYR A 120 7.67 1.69 -5.32
C TYR A 120 7.26 3.12 -5.71
N PRO A 121 7.47 4.14 -4.84
CA PRO A 121 6.93 5.47 -5.05
C PRO A 121 7.51 6.21 -6.25
N ARG A 122 8.72 5.85 -6.70
CA ARG A 122 9.33 6.51 -7.86
C ARG A 122 8.75 6.06 -9.19
N THR A 123 8.17 4.87 -9.27
CA THR A 123 7.59 4.32 -10.50
C THR A 123 6.09 4.12 -10.43
N PHE A 124 5.45 4.29 -9.26
CA PHE A 124 4.03 3.98 -9.04
C PHE A 124 3.69 2.51 -9.37
N GLU A 125 4.58 1.62 -8.94
CA GLU A 125 4.49 0.18 -9.19
C GLU A 125 4.35 -0.60 -7.89
N TYR A 126 3.75 -1.78 -7.99
CA TYR A 126 3.51 -2.67 -6.87
C TYR A 126 4.16 -4.03 -7.14
N TYR A 127 4.76 -4.59 -6.09
CA TYR A 127 5.50 -5.85 -6.13
C TYR A 127 5.05 -6.77 -4.98
N GLU A 128 5.11 -8.08 -5.17
CA GLU A 128 5.09 -9.08 -4.09
C GLU A 128 6.54 -9.47 -3.74
N ILE A 129 6.87 -9.54 -2.45
CA ILE A 129 8.19 -9.96 -1.98
C ILE A 129 8.17 -11.47 -1.73
N ILE A 130 8.88 -12.22 -2.58
CA ILE A 130 8.86 -13.68 -2.60
C ILE A 130 10.21 -14.22 -2.16
N PHE A 131 10.22 -15.17 -1.23
CA PHE A 131 11.41 -15.97 -0.96
C PHE A 131 11.49 -17.14 -1.94
N ASN A 132 12.53 -17.20 -2.75
CA ASN A 132 12.69 -18.27 -3.75
C ASN A 132 13.44 -19.51 -3.21
N GLY A 133 13.67 -19.59 -1.90
CA GLY A 133 14.47 -20.64 -1.26
C GLY A 133 15.90 -20.22 -0.95
N VAL A 134 16.39 -19.16 -1.59
CA VAL A 134 17.74 -18.61 -1.38
C VAL A 134 17.65 -17.17 -0.92
N LYS A 135 16.93 -16.32 -1.65
CA LYS A 135 16.81 -14.89 -1.37
C LYS A 135 15.40 -14.37 -1.60
N PHE A 136 15.15 -13.17 -1.09
CA PHE A 136 13.93 -12.44 -1.40
C PHE A 136 14.07 -11.72 -2.73
N VAL A 137 13.05 -11.83 -3.57
CA VAL A 137 12.98 -11.18 -4.87
C VAL A 137 11.63 -10.48 -5.05
N PRO A 138 11.61 -9.24 -5.56
CA PRO A 138 10.37 -8.56 -5.89
C PRO A 138 9.79 -9.10 -7.20
N ARG A 139 8.52 -9.50 -7.18
CA ARG A 139 7.74 -9.87 -8.37
C ARG A 139 6.72 -8.78 -8.67
N LYS A 140 6.82 -8.15 -9.83
CA LYS A 140 5.88 -7.12 -10.27
C LYS A 140 4.46 -7.68 -10.33
N LEU A 141 3.49 -6.94 -9.78
CA LEU A 141 2.09 -7.31 -9.83
C LEU A 141 1.45 -6.95 -11.16
N SER A 142 0.53 -7.80 -11.60
CA SER A 142 -0.35 -7.51 -12.73
C SER A 142 -1.46 -6.51 -12.35
N LYS A 143 -2.10 -5.91 -13.36
CA LYS A 143 -3.21 -4.95 -13.16
C LYS A 143 -4.34 -5.56 -12.30
N ASP A 144 -4.68 -6.83 -12.51
CA ASP A 144 -5.78 -7.48 -11.78
C ASP A 144 -5.41 -7.86 -10.34
N GLU A 145 -4.15 -8.18 -10.10
CA GLU A 145 -3.63 -8.33 -8.73
C GLU A 145 -3.68 -6.98 -7.99
N ILE A 146 -3.30 -5.88 -8.66
CA ILE A 146 -3.36 -4.54 -8.08
C ILE A 146 -4.82 -4.16 -7.73
N LYS A 147 -5.79 -4.46 -8.60
CA LYS A 147 -7.23 -4.24 -8.31
C LYS A 147 -7.68 -5.01 -7.08
N THR A 148 -7.15 -6.21 -6.88
CA THR A 148 -7.46 -7.04 -5.72
C THR A 148 -6.86 -6.46 -4.45
N ILE A 149 -5.62 -5.95 -4.49
CA ILE A 149 -4.97 -5.37 -3.31
C ILE A 149 -5.53 -3.98 -2.94
N LEU A 150 -5.85 -3.13 -3.92
CA LEU A 150 -6.42 -1.78 -3.72
C LEU A 150 -7.93 -1.75 -3.97
N LYS A 151 -8.66 -2.71 -3.39
CA LYS A 151 -10.13 -2.78 -3.56
C LYS A 151 -10.80 -1.48 -3.11
N GLY A 152 -11.65 -0.92 -3.96
CA GLY A 152 -12.39 0.32 -3.70
C GLY A 152 -11.72 1.59 -4.21
N TYR A 153 -10.60 1.46 -4.93
CA TYR A 153 -9.99 2.54 -5.70
C TYR A 153 -10.35 2.40 -7.18
N ASP A 154 -10.64 3.53 -7.81
CA ASP A 154 -10.72 3.65 -9.26
C ASP A 154 -9.33 3.92 -9.84
N PHE A 155 -8.98 3.23 -10.93
CA PHE A 155 -7.61 3.24 -11.44
C PHE A 155 -7.46 4.16 -12.65
N ILE A 156 -6.38 4.92 -12.61
CA ILE A 156 -5.96 5.82 -13.69
C ILE A 156 -4.63 5.30 -14.21
N TYR A 157 -4.62 4.77 -15.43
CA TYR A 157 -3.40 4.26 -16.03
C TYR A 157 -2.59 5.39 -16.65
N VAL A 158 -1.27 5.35 -16.47
CA VAL A 158 -0.37 6.37 -17.03
C VAL A 158 -0.44 6.41 -18.56
N SER A 159 -0.68 5.28 -19.21
CA SER A 159 -0.92 5.21 -20.66
C SER A 159 -2.10 6.07 -21.13
N ASP A 160 -3.15 6.21 -20.31
CA ASP A 160 -4.33 7.05 -20.60
C ASP A 160 -4.04 8.54 -20.43
N LEU A 161 -3.13 8.89 -19.52
CA LEU A 161 -2.72 10.28 -19.23
C LEU A 161 -1.95 10.93 -20.38
N LYS A 162 -1.29 10.16 -21.25
CA LYS A 162 -0.51 10.69 -22.39
C LYS A 162 -1.34 11.48 -23.40
N LYS A 163 -2.67 11.44 -23.32
CA LYS A 163 -3.59 12.15 -24.23
C LYS A 163 -3.86 13.61 -23.86
N SER A 164 -2.95 14.28 -23.16
CA SER A 164 -3.00 15.68 -22.66
C SER A 164 -3.84 15.93 -21.40
N THR A 165 -5.10 15.48 -21.35
CA THR A 165 -5.94 15.67 -20.16
C THR A 165 -6.95 14.54 -20.04
N VAL A 166 -7.02 13.89 -18.88
CA VAL A 166 -8.02 12.87 -18.61
C VAL A 166 -9.14 13.47 -17.77
N SER A 167 -10.39 13.25 -18.17
CA SER A 167 -11.55 13.57 -17.33
C SER A 167 -12.05 12.29 -16.67
N ILE A 168 -12.16 12.31 -15.34
CA ILE A 168 -12.71 11.20 -14.57
C ILE A 168 -13.98 11.64 -13.81
N PRO A 169 -15.00 10.77 -13.72
CA PRO A 169 -16.21 11.09 -12.98
C PRO A 169 -15.96 11.01 -11.47
N TYR A 170 -16.53 11.94 -10.72
CA TYR A 170 -16.61 11.91 -9.26
C TYR A 170 -17.98 11.41 -8.81
N SER A 171 -17.99 10.57 -7.78
CA SER A 171 -19.15 10.44 -6.92
C SER A 171 -18.70 10.20 -5.48
N LYS A 172 -19.58 10.47 -4.50
CA LYS A 172 -19.27 10.14 -3.09
C LYS A 172 -18.96 8.66 -2.85
N ARG A 173 -19.39 7.76 -3.73
CA ARG A 173 -19.08 6.32 -3.68
C ARG A 173 -17.79 5.95 -4.42
N HIS A 174 -17.37 6.78 -5.36
CA HIS A 174 -16.23 6.62 -6.26
C HIS A 174 -15.36 7.88 -6.16
N ASN A 175 -14.69 8.02 -5.03
CA ASN A 175 -13.88 9.18 -4.69
C ASN A 175 -12.43 8.84 -4.33
N LYS A 176 -12.04 7.58 -4.45
CA LYS A 176 -10.68 7.10 -4.17
C LYS A 176 -10.05 6.67 -5.48
N PHE A 177 -8.88 7.21 -5.78
CA PHE A 177 -8.21 6.99 -7.04
C PHE A 177 -6.75 6.58 -6.83
N ALA A 178 -6.25 5.70 -7.70
CA ALA A 178 -4.85 5.29 -7.70
C ALA A 178 -4.29 5.41 -9.12
N VAL A 179 -3.12 6.04 -9.26
CA VAL A 179 -2.43 6.18 -10.53
C VAL A 179 -1.46 5.02 -10.72
N ILE A 180 -1.68 4.20 -11.74
CA ILE A 180 -0.91 2.97 -11.93
C ILE A 180 -0.01 3.11 -13.15
N ASN A 181 1.29 2.91 -12.96
CA ASN A 181 2.24 2.89 -14.07
C ASN A 181 2.15 1.59 -14.86
N ASP A 182 1.66 1.71 -16.09
CA ASP A 182 1.57 0.64 -17.06
C ASP A 182 2.44 0.86 -18.32
N ILE A 183 3.34 1.85 -18.27
CA ILE A 183 4.26 2.20 -19.36
C ILE A 183 5.74 1.98 -19.01
N GLY A 184 6.02 1.46 -17.81
CA GLY A 184 7.35 1.10 -17.32
C GLY A 184 8.23 2.30 -17.02
N ASP A 185 9.54 2.17 -17.28
CA ASP A 185 10.58 3.12 -16.90
C ASP A 185 10.45 4.52 -17.53
N ASN A 186 9.57 4.67 -18.53
CA ASN A 186 9.22 5.97 -19.11
C ASN A 186 8.44 6.87 -18.13
N PHE A 187 8.03 6.33 -16.98
CA PHE A 187 7.37 7.07 -15.90
C PHE A 187 8.16 6.90 -14.60
N TYR A 188 8.99 7.90 -14.28
CA TYR A 188 9.90 7.87 -13.14
C TYR A 188 9.94 9.23 -12.42
N LYS A 189 9.89 9.19 -11.08
CA LYS A 189 9.92 10.33 -10.14
C LYS A 189 8.79 11.34 -10.33
N TYR A 190 7.61 10.87 -10.72
CA TYR A 190 6.40 11.67 -10.67
C TYR A 190 5.77 11.63 -9.29
N TYR A 191 5.07 12.69 -8.92
CA TYR A 191 4.25 12.75 -7.72
C TYR A 191 2.95 13.50 -8.01
N ILE A 192 1.93 13.20 -7.20
CA ILE A 192 0.65 13.90 -7.23
C ILE A 192 0.81 15.21 -6.47
N VAL A 193 0.54 16.33 -7.14
CA VAL A 193 0.62 17.66 -6.52
C VAL A 193 -0.64 17.89 -5.69
N PRO A 194 -0.53 18.09 -4.36
CA PRO A 194 -1.65 18.49 -3.54
C PRO A 194 -2.28 19.78 -4.04
N ASN A 195 -3.61 19.84 -4.08
CA ASN A 195 -4.31 21.07 -4.42
C ASN A 195 -4.59 21.88 -3.14
N ASP A 196 -4.30 23.19 -3.17
CA ASP A 196 -4.46 24.12 -2.04
C ASP A 196 -5.90 24.21 -1.49
N SER A 197 -6.89 23.75 -2.26
CA SER A 197 -8.31 23.78 -1.89
C SER A 197 -8.71 22.92 -0.69
N LYS A 198 -7.81 22.09 -0.11
CA LYS A 198 -8.11 21.09 0.95
C LYS A 198 -9.19 20.05 0.56
N LYS A 199 -9.58 20.01 -0.72
CA LYS A 199 -10.59 19.08 -1.26
C LYS A 199 -10.02 17.72 -1.66
N MET A 200 -8.71 17.54 -1.53
CA MET A 200 -7.99 16.31 -1.84
C MET A 200 -7.06 15.96 -0.69
N GLU A 201 -6.95 14.66 -0.43
CA GLU A 201 -5.97 14.06 0.48
C GLU A 201 -5.20 13.00 -0.27
N ILE A 202 -3.91 12.87 0.03
CA ILE A 202 -3.12 11.72 -0.45
C ILE A 202 -3.57 10.49 0.33
N GLY A 203 -3.69 9.36 -0.36
CA GLY A 203 -4.03 8.08 0.26
C GLY A 203 -2.86 7.49 1.06
N ASN A 204 -2.88 6.18 1.24
CA ASN A 204 -1.82 5.49 1.98
C ASN A 204 -0.48 5.52 1.23
N PHE A 205 -0.56 5.51 -0.10
CA PHE A 205 0.60 5.56 -0.99
C PHE A 205 0.56 6.82 -1.85
N SER A 206 1.72 7.28 -2.30
CA SER A 206 1.85 8.57 -2.99
C SER A 206 1.23 8.61 -4.40
N ASP A 207 0.83 7.46 -4.95
CA ASP A 207 0.05 7.31 -6.17
C ASP A 207 -1.46 7.38 -5.92
N GLN A 208 -1.88 7.43 -4.66
CA GLN A 208 -3.28 7.41 -4.26
C GLN A 208 -3.75 8.79 -3.83
N PHE A 209 -5.00 9.08 -4.13
CA PHE A 209 -5.67 10.28 -3.65
C PHE A 209 -7.15 10.04 -3.40
N ILE A 210 -7.70 10.78 -2.44
CA ILE A 210 -9.09 10.74 -2.01
C ILE A 210 -9.66 12.14 -2.17
N LEU A 211 -10.82 12.22 -2.80
CA LEU A 211 -11.51 13.46 -3.08
C LEU A 211 -12.70 13.66 -2.14
N LYS A 212 -12.84 14.88 -1.66
CA LYS A 212 -13.96 15.32 -0.81
C LYS A 212 -15.08 15.98 -1.61
N ASP A 213 -14.77 16.42 -2.83
CA ASP A 213 -15.65 17.22 -3.67
C ASP A 213 -15.33 16.98 -5.15
N ASN A 214 -16.14 17.54 -6.04
CA ASN A 214 -15.91 17.51 -7.48
C ASN A 214 -15.26 18.81 -8.00
N ASN A 215 -15.07 18.88 -9.33
CA ASN A 215 -14.43 20.00 -10.02
C ASN A 215 -13.02 20.30 -9.50
N ILE A 216 -12.21 19.25 -9.39
CA ILE A 216 -10.83 19.31 -8.91
C ILE A 216 -9.93 18.99 -10.10
N ASN A 217 -8.94 19.86 -10.36
CA ASN A 217 -7.83 19.53 -11.23
C ASN A 217 -6.67 19.02 -10.37
N ILE A 218 -6.14 17.86 -10.74
CA ILE A 218 -5.03 17.18 -10.09
C ILE A 218 -3.90 17.07 -11.08
N LYS A 219 -2.72 17.49 -10.65
CA LYS A 219 -1.54 17.50 -11.50
C LYS A 219 -0.57 16.42 -11.06
N LEU A 220 -0.04 15.68 -12.03
CA LEU A 220 1.14 14.83 -11.84
C LEU A 220 2.33 15.50 -12.50
N GLN A 221 3.41 15.67 -11.74
CA GLN A 221 4.64 16.27 -12.24
C GLN A 221 5.86 15.68 -11.54
N ARG A 222 7.03 15.94 -12.10
CA ARG A 222 8.31 15.66 -11.46
C ARG A 222 8.78 16.86 -10.64
N LEU A 223 9.72 16.63 -9.72
CA LEU A 223 10.28 17.71 -8.89
C LEU A 223 11.07 18.71 -9.74
N GLU A 224 11.70 18.23 -10.82
CA GLU A 224 12.43 19.07 -11.76
C GLU A 224 11.51 19.85 -12.72
N GLY A 225 10.18 19.74 -12.55
CA GLY A 225 9.19 20.31 -13.44
C GLY A 225 8.94 19.44 -14.68
N CYS A 226 8.31 20.04 -15.68
CA CYS A 226 7.86 19.34 -16.88
C CYS A 226 8.64 19.77 -18.11
N SER A 227 8.87 18.80 -19.00
CA SER A 227 9.63 18.98 -20.24
C SER A 227 8.98 18.20 -21.37
N LYS A 228 9.48 18.37 -22.59
CA LYS A 228 9.01 17.60 -23.76
C LYS A 228 9.21 16.09 -23.58
N ALA A 229 10.29 15.68 -22.92
CA ALA A 229 10.58 14.26 -22.64
C ALA A 229 9.80 13.73 -21.43
N TYR A 230 9.46 14.60 -20.48
CA TYR A 230 8.75 14.27 -19.25
C TYR A 230 7.59 15.26 -19.04
N PRO A 231 6.46 15.07 -19.73
CA PRO A 231 5.34 16.00 -19.67
C PRO A 231 4.62 15.95 -18.32
N CYS A 232 4.00 17.06 -17.93
CA CYS A 232 3.01 17.07 -16.87
C CYS A 232 1.76 16.33 -17.34
N PHE A 233 1.01 15.76 -16.40
CA PHE A 233 -0.29 15.20 -16.67
C PHE A 233 -1.35 15.88 -15.81
N ASP A 234 -2.47 16.25 -16.42
CA ASP A 234 -3.61 16.86 -15.75
C ASP A 234 -4.79 15.88 -15.72
N ILE A 235 -5.38 15.73 -14.54
CA ILE A 235 -6.55 14.89 -14.26
C ILE A 235 -7.67 15.80 -13.79
N ASN A 236 -8.69 15.94 -14.63
CA ASN A 236 -9.88 16.73 -14.34
C ASN A 236 -10.97 15.84 -13.76
N VAL A 237 -11.33 16.08 -12.50
CA VAL A 237 -12.36 15.33 -11.81
C VAL A 237 -13.66 16.13 -11.85
N LYS A 238 -14.72 15.55 -12.44
CA LYS A 238 -16.02 16.21 -12.69
C LYS A 238 -17.15 15.58 -11.90
#